data_AF-A0A8T3U1W1-F1
#
_entry.id   AF-A0A8T3U1W1-F1
#
_cell.length_a   1.000
_cell.length_b   1.000
_cell.length_c   1.000
_cell.angle_alpha   90.00
_cell.angle_beta   90.00
_cell.angle_gamma   90.00
#
_symmetry.space_group_name_H-M   'P 1'
#
loop_
_entity.id
_entity.type
_entity.pdbx_description
1 polymer ?
#
loop_
_entity_poly.entity_id
_entity_poly.type
_entity_poly.pdbx_seq_one_letter_code
_entity_poly.pdbx_strand_id
1 'polypeptide(L)'
;MGTFEKIKAFSKNVIVNIMKWIVIFVVSSILGINSVELIILLIVFVVDLLLLLILRNKMLKMVVSISSYWVLGPIAQLDLMKNFNTLNVLKVAFCFLIIVITQILEYYTYKDLVVE
;
A
#
# COMPACT_ATOMS: atom_id res chain seq x y z
N MET A 1 13.00 27.18 1.31
CA MET A 1 11.70 26.50 1.05
C MET A 1 10.60 27.17 1.85
N GLY A 2 9.76 27.94 1.16
CA GLY A 2 8.63 28.62 1.78
C GLY A 2 7.61 27.63 2.35
N THR A 3 6.83 28.08 3.33
CA THR A 3 5.77 27.29 4.00
C THR A 3 4.82 26.63 3.00
N PHE A 4 4.57 27.30 1.87
CA PHE A 4 3.75 26.80 0.76
C PHE A 4 4.30 25.54 0.08
N GLU A 5 5.62 25.45 -0.13
CA GLU A 5 6.22 24.28 -0.78
C GLU A 5 6.19 23.06 0.13
N LYS A 6 6.37 23.25 1.44
CA LYS A 6 6.23 22.19 2.44
C LYS A 6 4.80 21.64 2.50
N ILE A 7 3.79 22.53 2.45
CA ILE A 7 2.37 22.14 2.44
C ILE A 7 2.02 21.39 1.15
N LYS A 8 2.54 21.83 -0.01
CA LYS A 8 2.33 21.17 -1.30
C LYS A 8 2.97 19.78 -1.37
N ALA A 9 4.17 19.61 -0.80
CA ALA A 9 4.83 18.31 -0.70
C ALA A 9 4.07 17.36 0.25
N PHE A 10 3.60 17.89 1.38
CA PHE A 10 2.80 17.14 2.34
C PHE A 10 1.46 16.67 1.76
N SER A 11 0.72 17.54 1.06
CA SER A 11 -0.54 17.16 0.43
C SER A 11 -0.35 16.10 -0.67
N LYS A 12 0.73 16.20 -1.46
CA LYS A 12 1.08 15.18 -2.46
C LYS A 12 1.33 13.80 -1.80
N ASN A 13 2.04 13.75 -0.68
CA ASN A 13 2.24 12.50 0.07
C ASN A 13 0.92 11.87 0.54
N VAL A 14 0.01 12.68 1.09
CA VAL A 14 -1.29 12.18 1.56
C VAL A 14 -2.12 11.62 0.40
N ILE A 15 -2.14 12.31 -0.75
CA ILE A 15 -2.86 11.85 -1.94
C ILE A 15 -2.31 10.52 -2.45
N VAL A 16 -0.99 10.40 -2.55
CA VAL A 16 -0.33 9.15 -2.98
C VAL A 16 -0.65 8.01 -2.03
N ASN A 17 -0.64 8.27 -0.72
CA ASN A 17 -0.97 7.25 0.27
C ASN A 17 -2.43 6.81 0.19
N ILE A 18 -3.37 7.74 -0.02
CA ILE A 18 -4.78 7.40 -0.23
C ILE A 18 -4.96 6.56 -1.50
N MET A 19 -4.30 6.94 -2.60
CA MET A 19 -4.34 6.18 -3.85
C MET A 19 -3.79 4.75 -3.68
N LYS A 20 -2.67 4.59 -2.96
CA LYS A 20 -2.14 3.27 -2.58
C LYS A 20 -3.19 2.43 -1.88
N TRP A 21 -3.85 3.00 -0.85
CA TRP A 21 -4.81 2.25 -0.06
C TRP A 21 -6.06 1.88 -0.84
N ILE A 22 -6.51 2.72 -1.79
CA ILE A 22 -7.58 2.35 -2.73
C ILE A 22 -7.19 1.09 -3.51
N VAL A 23 -5.98 1.04 -4.07
CA VAL A 23 -5.49 -0.15 -4.80
C VAL A 23 -5.44 -1.37 -3.87
N ILE A 24 -4.94 -1.23 -2.65
CA ILE A 24 -4.88 -2.32 -1.66
C ILE A 24 -6.29 -2.85 -1.36
N PHE A 25 -7.30 -1.98 -1.17
CA PHE A 25 -8.68 -2.41 -0.94
C PHE A 25 -9.30 -3.09 -2.16
N VAL A 26 -9.00 -2.61 -3.37
CA VAL A 26 -9.44 -3.25 -4.62
C VAL A 26 -8.84 -4.66 -4.75
N VAL A 27 -7.53 -4.80 -4.55
CA VAL A 27 -6.84 -6.11 -4.59
C VAL A 27 -7.39 -7.04 -3.53
N SER A 28 -7.59 -6.54 -2.31
CA SER A 28 -8.19 -7.32 -1.21
C SER A 28 -9.60 -7.80 -1.55
N SER A 29 -10.41 -6.96 -2.17
CA SER A 29 -11.77 -7.34 -2.62
C SER A 29 -11.73 -8.42 -3.69
N ILE A 30 -10.78 -8.34 -4.63
CA ILE A 30 -10.56 -9.40 -5.63
C ILE A 30 -10.19 -10.70 -4.92
N LEU A 31 -9.25 -10.65 -3.96
CA LEU A 31 -8.82 -11.82 -3.18
C LEU A 31 -9.97 -12.47 -2.39
N GLY A 32 -11.07 -11.77 -2.16
CA GLY A 32 -12.26 -12.35 -1.50
C GLY A 32 -12.05 -12.48 0.00
N ILE A 33 -11.42 -11.46 0.61
CA ILE A 33 -11.11 -11.45 2.04
C ILE A 33 -12.36 -11.48 2.91
N ASN A 34 -12.24 -12.11 4.08
CA ASN A 34 -13.33 -12.17 5.05
C ASN A 34 -13.40 -10.89 5.90
N SER A 35 -14.49 -10.69 6.65
CA SER A 35 -14.72 -9.51 7.48
C SER A 35 -13.60 -9.27 8.52
N VAL A 36 -13.00 -10.34 9.05
CA VAL A 36 -11.88 -10.24 9.99
C VAL A 36 -10.63 -9.67 9.33
N GLU A 37 -10.29 -10.15 8.13
CA GLU A 37 -9.15 -9.67 7.33
C GLU A 37 -9.35 -8.20 6.92
N LEU A 38 -10.60 -7.81 6.64
CA LEU A 38 -10.97 -6.42 6.35
C LEU A 38 -10.72 -5.49 7.55
N ILE A 39 -11.06 -5.94 8.77
CA ILE A 39 -10.77 -5.17 9.99
C ILE A 39 -9.26 -5.01 10.18
N ILE A 40 -8.46 -6.07 9.95
CA ILE A 40 -7.00 -6.00 10.03
C ILE A 40 -6.47 -4.97 9.01
N LEU A 41 -6.95 -4.99 7.77
CA LEU A 41 -6.58 -4.02 6.75
C LEU A 41 -6.93 -2.58 7.14
N LEU A 42 -8.08 -2.34 7.76
CA LEU A 42 -8.47 -1.03 8.27
C LEU A 42 -7.55 -0.55 9.40
N ILE A 43 -7.15 -1.44 10.31
CA ILE A 43 -6.20 -1.11 11.38
C ILE A 43 -4.86 -0.72 10.78
N VAL A 44 -4.34 -1.51 9.84
CA VAL A 44 -3.07 -1.23 9.15
C VAL A 44 -3.15 0.09 8.38
N PHE A 45 -4.29 0.40 7.74
CA PHE A 45 -4.53 1.68 7.09
C PHE A 45 -4.39 2.87 8.03
N VAL A 46 -5.04 2.80 9.20
CA VAL A 46 -4.95 3.86 10.21
C VAL A 46 -3.53 4.01 10.74
N VAL A 47 -2.85 2.89 11.02
CA VAL A 47 -1.45 2.89 11.49
C VAL A 47 -0.53 3.52 10.44
N ASP A 48 -0.66 3.14 9.17
CA ASP A 48 0.15 3.68 8.08
C ASP A 48 -0.05 5.19 7.90
N LEU A 49 -1.31 5.67 7.97
CA LEU A 49 -1.60 7.11 7.96
C LEU A 49 -0.97 7.85 9.14
N LEU A 50 -1.07 7.30 10.36
CA LEU A 50 -0.46 7.91 11.55
C LEU A 50 1.06 7.96 11.42
N LEU A 51 1.70 6.89 10.94
CA LEU A 51 3.14 6.84 10.73
C LEU A 51 3.60 7.85 9.65
N LEU A 52 2.84 8.03 8.58
CA LEU A 52 3.10 9.04 7.55
C LEU A 52 3.15 10.46 8.15
N LEU A 53 2.29 10.75 9.13
CA LEU A 53 2.20 12.03 9.83
C LEU A 53 3.32 12.22 10.86
N ILE A 54 3.61 11.19 11.65
CA ILE A 54 4.53 11.27 12.79
C ILE A 54 6.00 11.23 12.33
N LEU A 55 6.33 10.39 11.36
CA LEU A 55 7.70 10.22 10.92
C LEU A 55 8.21 11.53 10.30
N ARG A 56 9.41 11.96 10.68
CA ARG A 56 10.11 13.08 10.03
C ARG A 56 11.14 12.61 9.00
N ASN A 57 11.72 11.42 9.22
CA ASN A 57 12.77 10.90 8.37
C ASN A 57 12.21 10.33 7.06
N LYS A 58 12.74 10.82 5.92
CA LYS A 58 12.33 10.45 4.56
C LYS A 58 12.47 8.93 4.30
N MET A 59 13.57 8.32 4.75
CA MET A 59 13.85 6.90 4.56
C MET A 59 12.85 6.02 5.33
N LEU A 60 12.54 6.39 6.56
CA LEU A 60 11.58 5.67 7.39
C LEU A 60 10.16 5.74 6.80
N LYS A 61 9.74 6.89 6.25
CA LYS A 61 8.44 7.00 5.56
C LYS A 61 8.35 6.04 4.38
N MET A 62 9.42 5.94 3.61
CA MET A 62 9.47 5.07 2.44
C MET A 62 9.35 3.58 2.82
N VAL A 63 10.10 3.15 3.85
CA VAL A 63 10.04 1.77 4.36
C VAL A 63 8.64 1.44 4.87
N VAL A 64 8.03 2.35 5.66
CA VAL A 64 6.67 2.14 6.17
C VAL A 64 5.65 2.08 5.03
N SER A 65 5.78 2.93 4.02
CA SER A 65 4.85 2.93 2.89
C SER A 65 4.89 1.60 2.12
N ILE A 66 6.08 1.02 1.95
CA ILE A 66 6.27 -0.30 1.32
C ILE A 66 5.78 -1.45 2.23
N SER A 67 5.91 -1.30 3.55
CA SER A 67 5.49 -2.32 4.53
C SER A 67 3.98 -2.66 4.44
N SER A 68 3.16 -1.71 4.00
CA SER A 68 1.71 -1.87 3.85
C SER A 68 1.32 -3.04 2.93
N TYR A 69 2.12 -3.29 1.89
CA TYR A 69 1.86 -4.35 0.91
C TYR A 69 2.18 -5.75 1.46
N TRP A 70 3.00 -5.86 2.50
CA TRP A 70 3.36 -7.15 3.09
C TRP A 70 2.21 -7.81 3.83
N VAL A 71 1.19 -7.04 4.24
CA VAL A 71 -0.03 -7.58 4.86
C VAL A 71 -0.85 -8.42 3.87
N LEU A 72 -0.76 -8.12 2.57
CA LEU A 72 -1.46 -8.87 1.52
C LEU A 72 -0.81 -10.23 1.23
N GLY A 73 0.48 -10.41 1.55
CA GLY A 73 1.21 -11.65 1.32
C GLY A 73 0.59 -12.85 2.05
N PRO A 74 0.49 -12.81 3.38
CA PRO A 74 -0.17 -13.87 4.16
C PRO A 74 -1.62 -14.12 3.75
N ILE A 75 -2.37 -13.06 3.40
CA ILE A 75 -3.76 -13.17 2.93
C ILE A 75 -3.83 -13.96 1.62
N ALA A 76 -2.99 -13.63 0.65
CA ALA A 76 -2.92 -14.35 -0.62
C ALA A 76 -2.43 -15.79 -0.44
N GLN A 77 -1.49 -16.04 0.47
CA GLN A 77 -1.02 -17.40 0.80
C GLN A 77 -2.13 -18.25 1.42
N LEU A 78 -2.91 -17.69 2.33
CA LEU A 78 -4.07 -18.36 2.93
C LEU A 78 -5.13 -18.73 1.88
N ASP A 79 -5.39 -17.85 0.92
CA ASP A 79 -6.34 -18.11 -0.17
C ASP A 79 -5.86 -19.25 -1.08
N LEU A 80 -4.57 -19.28 -1.44
CA LEU A 80 -3.97 -20.37 -2.21
C LEU A 80 -3.99 -21.70 -1.47
N MET A 81 -3.74 -21.70 -0.16
CA MET A 81 -3.79 -22.92 0.67
C MET A 81 -5.20 -23.49 0.77
N LYS A 82 -6.22 -22.64 0.86
CA LYS A 82 -7.63 -23.06 0.95
C LYS A 82 -8.16 -23.62 -0.37
N ASN A 83 -7.82 -22.96 -1.48
CA ASN A 83 -8.32 -23.33 -2.81
C ASN A 83 -7.20 -23.29 -3.85
N PHE A 84 -6.47 -24.41 -3.97
CA PHE A 84 -5.40 -24.55 -4.95
C PHE A 84 -5.95 -25.01 -6.31
N ASN A 85 -6.32 -24.05 -7.17
CA ASN A 85 -6.66 -24.30 -8.56
C ASN A 85 -5.96 -23.31 -9.50
N THR A 86 -5.87 -23.63 -10.79
CA THR A 86 -5.16 -22.82 -11.79
C THR A 86 -5.73 -21.40 -11.89
N LEU A 87 -7.04 -21.22 -11.74
CA LEU A 87 -7.69 -19.91 -11.79
C LEU A 87 -7.29 -19.04 -10.59
N ASN A 88 -7.19 -19.63 -9.40
CA ASN A 88 -6.85 -18.93 -8.17
C ASN A 88 -5.37 -18.55 -8.16
N VAL A 89 -4.50 -19.43 -8.66
CA VAL A 89 -3.09 -19.12 -8.89
C VAL A 89 -2.93 -17.93 -9.84
N LEU A 90 -3.66 -17.94 -10.97
CA LEU A 90 -3.60 -16.87 -11.96
C LEU A 90 -4.15 -15.53 -11.41
N LYS A 91 -5.23 -15.59 -10.62
CA LYS A 91 -5.81 -14.45 -9.90
C LYS A 91 -4.81 -13.84 -8.91
N VAL A 92 -4.15 -14.67 -8.10
CA VAL A 92 -3.15 -14.21 -7.12
C VAL A 92 -1.92 -13.63 -7.82
N ALA A 93 -1.45 -14.26 -8.90
CA ALA A 93 -0.36 -13.73 -9.72
C ALA A 93 -0.70 -12.36 -10.33
N PHE A 94 -1.93 -12.18 -10.81
CA PHE A 94 -2.40 -10.90 -11.33
C PHE A 94 -2.47 -9.82 -10.24
N CYS A 95 -2.96 -10.16 -9.05
CA CYS A 95 -2.95 -9.27 -7.89
C CYS A 95 -1.53 -8.85 -7.51
N PHE A 96 -0.57 -9.78 -7.55
CA PHE A 96 0.83 -9.51 -7.27
C PHE A 96 1.45 -8.55 -8.30
N LEU A 97 1.14 -8.72 -9.59
CA LEU A 97 1.56 -7.78 -10.64
C LEU A 97 1.04 -6.36 -10.41
N ILE A 98 -0.24 -6.22 -10.04
CA ILE A 98 -0.83 -4.91 -9.71
C ILE A 98 -0.08 -4.26 -8.53
N ILE A 99 0.20 -5.04 -7.48
CA ILE A 99 0.95 -4.56 -6.31
C ILE A 99 2.34 -4.06 -6.73
N VAL A 100 3.09 -4.83 -7.51
CA VAL A 100 4.44 -4.44 -7.96
C VAL A 100 4.41 -3.17 -8.80
N ILE A 101 3.46 -3.06 -9.75
CA ILE A 101 3.32 -1.85 -10.58
C ILE A 101 2.99 -0.63 -9.70
N THR A 102 2.12 -0.79 -8.72
CA THR A 102 1.73 0.30 -7.80
C THR A 102 2.89 0.72 -6.92
N GLN A 103 3.69 -0.24 -6.42
CA GLN A 103 4.91 0.05 -5.66
C GLN A 103 5.93 0.83 -6.48
N ILE A 104 6.08 0.50 -7.76
CA ILE A 104 6.98 1.22 -8.68
C ILE A 104 6.49 2.66 -8.88
N LEU A 105 5.19 2.87 -9.14
CA LEU A 105 4.61 4.21 -9.29
C LEU A 105 4.75 5.06 -8.02
N GLU A 106 4.53 4.44 -6.87
CA GLU A 106 4.68 5.05 -5.57
C GLU A 106 6.15 5.45 -5.33
N TYR A 107 7.09 4.56 -5.64
CA TYR A 107 8.53 4.84 -5.59
C TYR A 107 8.91 6.05 -6.44
N TYR A 108 8.47 6.11 -7.70
CA TYR A 108 8.76 7.26 -8.56
C TYR A 108 8.18 8.55 -7.99
N THR A 109 6.97 8.50 -7.45
CA THR A 109 6.32 9.68 -6.90
C THR A 109 7.02 10.19 -5.65
N TYR A 110 7.50 9.30 -4.78
CA TYR A 110 8.30 9.66 -3.62
C TYR A 110 9.72 10.09 -3.99
N LYS A 111 10.34 9.48 -5.01
CA LYS A 111 11.66 9.88 -5.51
C LYS A 111 11.66 11.33 -5.97
N ASP A 112 10.63 11.77 -6.70
CA ASP A 112 10.51 13.16 -7.15
C ASP A 112 10.18 14.14 -6.02
N LEU A 113 9.57 13.67 -4.93
CA LEU A 113 9.40 14.43 -3.69
C LEU A 113 10.68 14.49 -2.84
N VAL A 114 11.71 13.73 -3.22
CA VAL A 114 13.02 13.61 -2.54
C VAL A 114 14.11 14.42 -3.24
N VAL A 115 13.85 15.00 -4.42
CA VAL A 115 14.78 15.93 -5.07
C VAL A 115 14.72 17.27 -4.32
N GLU A 116 15.69 17.46 -3.44
CA GLU A 116 16.16 18.77 -2.98
C GLU A 116 16.81 19.55 -4.12
#